data_AF-A0A6G8DIQ2-F1
#
_entry.id   AF-A0A6G8DIQ2-F1
#
_cell.length_a   1.000
_cell.length_b   1.000
_cell.length_c   1.000
_cell.angle_alpha   90.00
_cell.angle_beta   90.00
_cell.angle_gamma   90.00
#
_symmetry.space_group_name_H-M   'P 1'
#
loop_
_entity.id
_entity.type
_entity.pdbx_description
1 polymer ?
#
loop_
_entity_poly.entity_id
_entity_poly.type
_entity_poly.pdbx_seq_one_letter_code
_entity_poly.pdbx_strand_id
1 'polypeptide(L)'
;MIWLKGVLVAIDQLGNAIAGGNPDATISARTGYFARVKETPFRPWWQLMERIIDFTFRPIDGPDHCYNAYLRDKDEEHREGSDLMRGVLGILIILVCLPLSLITRVYAVFFPRHR
;
A
#
# COMPACT_ATOMS: atom_id res chain seq x y z
N MET A 1 2.53 14.22 -16.45
CA MET A 1 2.34 12.97 -15.66
C MET A 1 2.79 13.07 -14.20
N ILE A 2 3.43 14.16 -13.75
CA ILE A 2 3.88 14.33 -12.35
C ILE A 2 2.71 14.66 -11.40
N TRP A 3 1.78 15.50 -11.83
CA TRP A 3 0.70 16.00 -10.97
C TRP A 3 -0.28 14.89 -10.54
N LEU A 4 -0.82 14.10 -11.48
CA LEU A 4 -1.77 13.03 -11.15
C LEU A 4 -1.15 11.99 -10.21
N LYS A 5 0.12 11.61 -10.45
CA LYS A 5 0.85 10.72 -9.55
C LYS A 5 0.98 11.33 -8.15
N GLY A 6 1.31 12.62 -8.06
CA GLY A 6 1.38 13.35 -6.79
C GLY A 6 0.04 13.36 -6.03
N VAL A 7 -1.08 13.56 -6.73
CA VAL A 7 -2.43 13.50 -6.13
C VAL A 7 -2.72 12.10 -5.57
N LEU A 8 -2.40 11.04 -6.32
CA LEU A 8 -2.62 9.67 -5.86
C LEU A 8 -1.75 9.33 -4.64
N VAL A 9 -0.49 9.78 -4.61
CA VAL A 9 0.40 9.62 -3.45
C VAL A 9 -0.15 10.36 -2.24
N ALA A 10 -0.62 11.59 -2.40
CA ALA A 10 -1.20 12.38 -1.30
C ALA A 10 -2.48 11.73 -0.74
N ILE A 11 -3.31 11.10 -1.59
CA ILE A 11 -4.49 10.34 -1.14
C ILE A 11 -4.07 9.10 -0.33
N ASP A 12 -3.03 8.39 -0.76
CA ASP A 12 -2.48 7.23 -0.05
C ASP A 12 -1.91 7.64 1.33
N GLN A 13 -1.11 8.71 1.35
CA GLN A 13 -0.61 9.35 2.59
C GLN A 13 -1.73 9.79 3.53
N LEU A 14 -2.81 10.40 3.01
CA LEU A 14 -3.99 10.76 3.79
C LEU A 14 -4.64 9.52 4.43
N GLY A 15 -4.82 8.44 3.67
CA GLY A 15 -5.33 7.17 4.19
C GLY A 15 -4.44 6.62 5.29
N ASN A 16 -3.12 6.70 5.13
CA ASN A 16 -2.17 6.27 6.15
C ASN A 16 -2.30 7.10 7.44
N ALA A 17 -2.39 8.43 7.32
CA ALA A 17 -2.56 9.34 8.44
C ALA A 17 -3.87 9.10 9.21
N ILE A 18 -4.99 8.92 8.50
CA ILE A 18 -6.29 8.56 9.09
C ILE A 18 -6.18 7.25 9.90
N ALA A 19 -5.37 6.31 9.42
CA ALA A 19 -5.13 5.04 10.10
C ALA A 19 -3.93 5.07 11.07
N GLY A 20 -3.61 6.24 11.63
CA GLY A 20 -2.60 6.41 12.69
C GLY A 20 -1.14 6.19 12.26
N GLY A 21 -0.85 6.27 10.95
CA GLY A 21 0.49 6.19 10.39
C GLY A 21 1.21 7.54 10.34
N ASN A 22 2.43 7.54 9.81
CA ASN A 22 3.16 8.77 9.48
C ASN A 22 2.50 9.42 8.25
N PRO A 23 2.09 10.71 8.31
CA PRO A 23 1.47 11.41 7.18
C PRO A 23 2.38 11.54 5.95
N ASP A 24 3.69 11.45 6.11
CA ASP A 24 4.65 11.51 4.99
C ASP A 24 4.89 10.14 4.34
N ALA A 25 4.43 9.05 4.98
CA ALA A 25 4.52 7.69 4.45
C ALA A 25 3.21 7.22 3.80
N THR A 26 3.33 6.45 2.73
CA THR A 26 2.21 5.76 2.08
C THR A 26 1.73 4.54 2.88
N ILE A 27 0.47 4.09 2.67
CA ILE A 27 -0.01 2.82 3.23
C ILE A 27 0.87 1.67 2.72
N SER A 28 1.18 1.67 1.42
CA SER A 28 2.00 0.64 0.79
C SER A 28 3.40 0.53 1.41
N ALA A 29 4.09 1.65 1.64
CA ALA A 29 5.41 1.65 2.31
C ALA A 29 5.32 1.16 3.76
N ARG A 30 4.35 1.67 4.55
CA ARG A 30 4.13 1.21 5.93
C ARG A 30 3.86 -0.29 5.98
N THR A 31 3.01 -0.79 5.09
CA THR A 31 2.67 -2.22 5.02
C THR A 31 3.89 -3.05 4.65
N GLY A 32 4.67 -2.64 3.65
CA GLY A 32 5.91 -3.34 3.27
C GLY A 32 6.94 -3.40 4.40
N TYR A 33 7.09 -2.31 5.15
CA TYR A 33 8.00 -2.24 6.30
C TYR A 33 7.64 -3.25 7.40
N PHE A 34 6.38 -3.26 7.85
CA PHE A 34 5.95 -4.17 8.93
C PHE A 34 5.77 -5.62 8.46
N ALA A 35 5.52 -5.86 7.18
CA ALA A 35 5.43 -7.21 6.62
C ALA A 35 6.80 -7.89 6.49
N ARG A 36 7.87 -7.13 6.19
CA ARG A 36 9.17 -7.70 5.79
C ARG A 36 10.39 -7.26 6.58
N VAL A 37 10.36 -6.11 7.26
CA VAL A 37 11.55 -5.51 7.88
C VAL A 37 11.44 -5.49 9.39
N LYS A 38 10.41 -4.84 9.93
CA LYS A 38 10.22 -4.74 11.38
C LYS A 38 9.60 -6.01 11.92
N GLU A 39 10.17 -6.57 12.99
CA GLU A 39 9.52 -7.62 13.77
C GLU A 39 8.40 -7.02 14.62
N THR A 40 7.19 -7.55 14.49
CA THR A 40 6.01 -7.20 15.30
C THR A 40 5.13 -8.45 15.48
N PRO A 41 4.45 -8.62 16.63
CA PRO A 41 3.50 -9.71 16.84
C PRO A 41 2.41 -9.80 15.76
N PHE A 42 2.09 -8.67 15.10
CA PHE A 42 1.07 -8.59 14.06
C PHE A 42 1.62 -8.81 12.65
N ARG A 43 2.88 -9.25 12.49
CA ARG A 43 3.48 -9.49 11.16
C ARG A 43 2.58 -10.33 10.23
N PRO A 44 1.91 -11.41 10.67
CA PRO A 44 1.00 -12.15 9.79
C PRO A 44 -0.16 -11.30 9.23
N TRP A 45 -0.66 -10.36 10.01
CA TRP A 45 -1.70 -9.41 9.57
C TRP A 45 -1.13 -8.44 8.53
N TRP A 46 0.08 -7.90 8.76
CA TRP A 46 0.77 -7.05 7.80
C TRP A 46 1.07 -7.77 6.48
N GLN A 47 1.49 -9.03 6.53
CA GLN A 47 1.71 -9.87 5.35
C GLN A 47 0.41 -10.16 4.59
N LEU A 48 -0.73 -10.29 5.29
CA LEU A 48 -2.02 -10.40 4.62
C LEU A 48 -2.38 -9.11 3.89
N MET A 49 -2.22 -7.96 4.54
CA MET A 49 -2.46 -6.65 3.92
C MET A 49 -1.54 -6.44 2.71
N GLU A 50 -0.26 -6.77 2.83
CA GLU A 50 0.71 -6.72 1.73
C GLU A 50 0.23 -7.56 0.53
N ARG A 51 -0.20 -8.81 0.76
CA ARG A 51 -0.70 -9.67 -0.32
C ARG A 51 -1.91 -9.07 -1.05
N ILE A 52 -2.82 -8.42 -0.33
CA ILE A 52 -4.01 -7.79 -0.92
C ILE A 52 -3.59 -6.61 -1.80
N ILE A 53 -2.73 -5.74 -1.29
CA ILE A 53 -2.24 -4.56 -2.03
C ILE A 53 -1.41 -5.01 -3.23
N ASP A 54 -0.45 -5.92 -3.03
CA ASP A 54 0.39 -6.44 -4.10
C ASP A 54 -0.46 -7.12 -5.19
N PHE A 55 -1.47 -7.92 -4.83
CA PHE A 55 -2.39 -8.52 -5.81
C PHE A 55 -3.19 -7.47 -6.61
N THR A 56 -3.51 -6.34 -5.98
CA THR A 56 -4.24 -5.23 -6.60
C THR A 56 -3.38 -4.55 -7.65
N PHE A 57 -2.12 -4.26 -7.32
CA PHE A 57 -1.22 -3.50 -8.18
C PHE A 57 -0.33 -4.36 -9.09
N ARG A 58 -0.29 -5.69 -8.90
CA ARG A 58 0.54 -6.61 -9.69
C ARG A 58 0.47 -6.41 -11.21
N PRO A 59 -0.71 -6.20 -11.85
CA PRO A 59 -0.77 -6.01 -13.29
C PRO A 59 -0.04 -4.76 -13.78
N ILE A 60 0.06 -3.73 -12.95
CA ILE A 60 0.61 -2.42 -13.32
C ILE A 60 1.99 -2.14 -12.73
N ASP A 61 2.34 -2.72 -11.58
CA ASP A 61 3.60 -2.42 -10.88
C ASP A 61 4.54 -3.64 -10.82
N GLY A 62 4.05 -4.84 -11.13
CA GLY A 62 4.81 -6.07 -10.96
C GLY A 62 4.78 -6.61 -9.53
N PRO A 63 5.68 -7.53 -9.16
CA PRO A 63 5.73 -8.09 -7.82
C PRO A 63 6.22 -7.08 -6.78
N ASP A 64 5.94 -7.37 -5.50
CA ASP A 64 6.51 -6.68 -4.35
C ASP A 64 6.22 -5.17 -4.30
N HIS A 65 5.01 -4.75 -4.66
CA HIS A 65 4.62 -3.34 -4.72
C HIS A 65 4.85 -2.63 -3.36
N CYS A 66 4.39 -3.22 -2.25
CA CYS A 66 4.53 -2.62 -0.93
C CYS A 66 5.98 -2.54 -0.48
N TYR A 67 6.76 -3.61 -0.69
CA TYR A 67 8.17 -3.61 -0.33
C TYR A 67 8.98 -2.62 -1.16
N ASN A 68 8.71 -2.51 -2.45
CA ASN A 68 9.32 -1.51 -3.33
C ASN A 68 8.89 -0.08 -2.98
N ALA A 69 7.68 0.12 -2.44
CA ALA A 69 7.27 1.41 -1.86
C ALA A 69 8.10 1.74 -0.62
N TYR A 70 8.26 0.79 0.31
CA TYR A 70 9.13 0.96 1.48
C TYR A 70 10.57 1.31 1.08
N LEU A 71 11.17 0.60 0.12
CA LEU A 71 12.55 0.85 -0.29
C LEU A 71 12.76 2.26 -0.88
N ARG A 72 11.70 2.86 -1.46
CA ARG A 72 11.73 4.23 -1.99
C ARG A 72 11.60 5.28 -0.89
N ASP A 73 10.92 4.95 0.20
CA ASP A 73 10.63 5.84 1.33
C ASP A 73 11.39 5.41 2.61
N LYS A 74 12.58 4.81 2.46
CA LYS A 74 13.32 4.17 3.57
C LYS A 74 13.70 5.11 4.73
N ASP A 75 13.75 6.42 4.45
CA ASP A 75 14.16 7.45 5.40
C ASP A 75 12.95 7.96 6.22
N GLU A 76 11.73 7.55 5.86
CA GLU A 76 10.50 7.88 6.59
C GLU A 76 10.28 6.98 7.81
N GLU A 77 9.74 7.57 8.88
CA GLU A 77 9.32 6.79 10.05
C GLU A 77 8.04 6.01 9.75
N HIS A 78 7.99 4.73 10.10
CA HIS A 78 6.77 3.92 10.00
C HIS A 78 6.22 3.56 11.38
N ARG A 79 4.98 3.95 11.63
CA ARG A 79 4.27 3.73 12.91
C ARG A 79 3.25 2.63 12.77
N GLU A 80 3.18 1.73 13.74
CA GLU A 80 2.23 0.61 13.67
C GLU A 80 0.78 1.08 13.92
N GLY A 81 0.60 2.15 14.70
CA GLY A 81 -0.70 2.61 15.17
C GLY A 81 -1.26 1.74 16.29
N SER A 82 -2.40 2.13 16.87
CA SER A 82 -3.13 1.29 17.83
C SER A 82 -3.90 0.18 17.13
N ASP A 83 -4.36 -0.82 17.89
CA ASP A 83 -5.20 -1.92 17.40
C ASP A 83 -6.42 -1.43 16.62
N LEU A 84 -7.09 -0.39 17.12
CA LEU A 84 -8.20 0.27 16.43
C LEU A 84 -7.76 0.85 15.09
N MET A 85 -6.62 1.55 15.05
CA MET A 85 -6.09 2.17 13.83
C MET A 85 -5.64 1.13 12.80
N ARG A 86 -5.11 -0.03 13.23
CA ARG A 86 -4.86 -1.17 12.32
C ARG A 86 -6.17 -1.72 11.74
N GLY A 87 -7.23 -1.80 12.56
CA GLY A 87 -8.57 -2.14 12.07
C GLY A 87 -9.07 -1.17 10.99
N VAL A 88 -8.94 0.14 11.24
CA VAL A 88 -9.26 1.19 10.26
C VAL A 88 -8.43 1.04 8.99
N LEU A 89 -7.12 0.80 9.12
CA LEU A 89 -6.22 0.56 7.97
C LEU A 89 -6.71 -0.62 7.12
N GLY A 90 -7.06 -1.74 7.75
CA GLY A 90 -7.55 -2.93 7.04
C GLY A 90 -8.85 -2.65 6.28
N ILE A 91 -9.78 -1.90 6.88
CA ILE A 91 -11.03 -1.49 6.21
C ILE A 91 -10.72 -0.61 4.99
N LEU A 92 -9.85 0.39 5.14
CA LEU A 92 -9.44 1.27 4.04
C LEU A 92 -8.82 0.46 2.90
N ILE A 93 -7.89 -0.44 3.21
CA ILE A 93 -7.24 -1.31 2.22
C ILE A 93 -8.29 -2.14 1.48
N ILE A 94 -9.19 -2.83 2.16
CA ILE A 94 -10.20 -3.68 1.50
C ILE A 94 -11.12 -2.84 0.62
N LEU A 95 -11.66 -1.73 1.15
CA LEU A 95 -12.60 -0.87 0.42
C LEU A 95 -11.98 -0.26 -0.84
N VAL A 96 -10.69 0.10 -0.80
CA VAL A 96 -9.98 0.72 -1.93
C VAL A 96 -9.43 -0.32 -2.89
N CYS A 97 -8.81 -1.40 -2.39
CA CYS A 97 -8.19 -2.41 -3.23
C CYS A 97 -9.21 -3.24 -4.02
N LEU A 98 -10.41 -3.48 -3.50
CA LEU A 98 -11.46 -4.21 -4.23
C LEU A 98 -11.80 -3.58 -5.59
N PRO A 99 -12.26 -2.32 -5.68
CA PRO A 99 -12.54 -1.68 -6.96
C PRO A 99 -11.27 -1.46 -7.79
N LEU A 100 -10.14 -1.08 -7.16
CA LEU A 100 -8.88 -0.91 -7.88
C LEU A 100 -8.40 -2.21 -8.54
N SER A 101 -8.64 -3.37 -7.91
CA SER A 101 -8.22 -4.66 -8.47
C SER A 101 -8.88 -4.97 -9.81
N LEU A 102 -10.14 -4.55 -9.99
CA LEU A 102 -10.84 -4.65 -11.26
C LEU A 102 -10.26 -3.66 -12.27
N ILE A 103 -10.08 -2.41 -11.85
CA ILE A 103 -9.56 -1.34 -12.70
C ILE A 103 -8.15 -1.68 -13.23
N THR A 104 -7.23 -2.14 -12.38
CA THR A 104 -5.85 -2.47 -12.79
C THR A 104 -5.81 -3.65 -13.76
N ARG A 105 -6.72 -4.63 -13.62
CA ARG A 105 -6.86 -5.76 -14.56
C ARG A 105 -7.41 -5.32 -15.90
N VAL A 106 -8.49 -4.54 -15.90
CA VAL A 106 -9.07 -3.99 -17.13
C VAL A 106 -8.03 -3.13 -17.86
N TYR A 107 -7.35 -2.24 -17.13
CA TYR A 107 -6.28 -1.41 -17.69
C TYR A 107 -5.16 -2.25 -18.32
N ALA A 108 -4.70 -3.30 -17.63
CA ALA A 108 -3.63 -4.17 -18.14
C ALA A 108 -4.03 -4.97 -19.41
N VAL A 109 -5.33 -5.23 -19.62
CA VAL A 109 -5.82 -5.85 -20.86
C VAL A 109 -5.72 -4.90 -22.04
N PHE A 110 -6.04 -3.61 -21.85
CA PHE A 110 -5.99 -2.60 -22.92
C PHE A 110 -4.59 -2.03 -23.16
N PHE A 111 -3.75 -1.99 -22.12
CA PHE A 111 -2.39 -1.47 -22.16
C PHE A 111 -1.40 -2.53 -21.65
N PRO A 112 -1.27 -3.67 -22.35
CA PRO A 112 -0.34 -4.71 -21.94
C PRO A 112 1.09 -4.14 -21.94
N ARG A 113 1.78 -4.25 -20.80
CA ARG A 113 3.21 -3.98 -20.77
C ARG A 113 3.90 -5.02 -21.65
N HIS A 114 4.46 -4.59 -22.77
CA HIS A 114 5.45 -5.37 -23.49
C HIS A 114 6.61 -5.63 -22.52
N ARG A 115 6.85 -6.90 -22.20
CA ARG A 115 8.00 -7.32 -21.42
C ARG A 115 9.27 -7.24 -22.26
#